data_AF-A0A523N8H1-F1
#
_entry.id   AF-A0A523N8H1-F1
#
_cell.length_a   1.000
_cell.length_b   1.000
_cell.length_c   1.000
_cell.angle_alpha   90.00
_cell.angle_beta   90.00
_cell.angle_gamma   90.00
#
_symmetry.space_group_name_H-M   'P 1'
#
loop_
_entity.id
_entity.type
_entity.pdbx_description
1 polymer ?
#
loop_
_entity_poly.entity_id
_entity_poly.type
_entity_poly.pdbx_seq_one_letter_code
_entity_poly.pdbx_strand_id
1 'polypeptide(L)'
;FKKGNGKDFIKLIDDEKKWDDLINYEGNAQGFRIITTLQNPDVKGGLRLTYATLGAFTKYPKESFTPERLLRLKKKKAYKKFGFFQAEKEIFKEVAEATGLDCKESSNDYWWCRHPLTFLVEAADDICYRIMDLEDGFRLSLISFAETEALMIPLVNKKDLKGYKGRDENEKIGYLRAKAISDLVNELADTFMEEENNILAGKLEDDLITIIPNAKTLKKITEISIDKIYRTRSVVEREVAGYEVLGGLLDTFIHAYNESYEGHLSPKNRTIINLLPKRITTAKIDDLYVRLLSITDFVSGMTDSFAVSLFRKIKGISLPGGRVTE
;
A
#
# COMPACT_ATOMS: atom_id res chain seq x y z
N PHE A 1 -9.69 -6.21 13.46
CA PHE A 1 -8.89 -6.79 14.55
C PHE A 1 -8.70 -5.85 15.75
N LYS A 2 -8.14 -4.64 15.62
CA LYS A 2 -7.81 -3.78 16.78
C LYS A 2 -9.00 -3.22 17.60
N LYS A 3 -10.10 -2.83 16.95
CA LYS A 3 -11.23 -2.12 17.59
C LYS A 3 -12.61 -2.76 17.39
N GLY A 4 -12.72 -3.75 16.51
CA GLY A 4 -13.99 -4.42 16.16
C GLY A 4 -14.11 -5.82 16.78
N ASN A 5 -15.06 -6.60 16.27
CA ASN A 5 -15.35 -7.97 16.74
C ASN A 5 -14.12 -8.90 16.67
N GLY A 6 -13.23 -8.67 15.70
CA GLY A 6 -11.98 -9.42 15.60
C GLY A 6 -10.97 -9.23 16.74
N LYS A 7 -11.25 -8.39 17.76
CA LYS A 7 -10.36 -8.23 18.93
C LYS A 7 -10.26 -9.51 19.77
N ASP A 8 -11.31 -10.32 19.78
CA ASP A 8 -11.39 -11.50 20.64
C ASP A 8 -10.44 -12.62 20.18
N PHE A 9 -10.00 -12.59 18.91
CA PHE A 9 -9.01 -13.52 18.38
C PHE A 9 -7.64 -13.41 19.05
N ILE A 10 -7.32 -12.30 19.74
CA ILE A 10 -6.07 -12.18 20.51
C ILE A 10 -5.95 -13.30 21.56
N LYS A 11 -7.07 -13.79 22.10
CA LYS A 11 -7.09 -14.86 23.11
C LYS A 11 -6.83 -16.24 22.51
N LEU A 12 -6.85 -16.34 21.18
CA LEU A 12 -6.76 -17.58 20.41
C LEU A 12 -5.50 -17.63 19.53
N ILE A 13 -4.73 -16.54 19.47
CA ILE A 13 -3.47 -16.44 18.72
C ILE A 13 -2.36 -16.27 19.74
N ASP A 14 -1.69 -17.37 20.06
CA ASP A 14 -0.62 -17.42 21.07
C ASP A 14 0.71 -16.80 20.60
N ASP A 15 0.80 -16.37 19.34
CA ASP A 15 1.97 -15.75 18.73
C ASP A 15 1.73 -14.24 18.53
N GLU A 16 2.39 -13.43 19.35
CA GLU A 16 2.31 -11.97 19.31
C GLU A 16 2.67 -11.40 17.92
N LYS A 17 3.62 -12.02 17.20
CA LYS A 17 4.05 -11.53 15.88
C LYS A 17 2.96 -11.73 14.84
N LYS A 18 2.26 -12.87 14.89
CA LYS A 18 1.09 -13.15 14.03
C LYS A 18 -0.07 -12.22 14.36
N TRP A 19 -0.27 -11.89 15.63
CA TRP A 19 -1.28 -10.92 16.02
C TRP A 19 -0.95 -9.51 15.49
N ASP A 20 0.32 -9.10 15.58
CA ASP A 20 0.80 -7.79 15.10
C ASP A 20 0.58 -7.58 13.60
N ASP A 21 0.72 -8.64 12.78
CA ASP A 21 0.33 -8.61 11.36
C ASP A 21 -1.14 -8.22 11.17
N LEU A 22 -2.05 -8.81 11.95
CA LEU A 22 -3.49 -8.62 11.79
C LEU A 22 -3.95 -7.23 12.27
N ILE A 23 -3.39 -6.72 13.37
CA ILE A 23 -3.79 -5.41 13.91
C ILE A 23 -3.11 -4.23 13.22
N ASN A 24 -1.99 -4.48 12.53
CA ASN A 24 -1.25 -3.46 11.80
C ASN A 24 -1.26 -3.70 10.28
N TYR A 25 -2.23 -4.47 9.76
CA TYR A 25 -2.33 -4.82 8.33
C TYR A 25 -1.85 -3.69 7.39
N GLU A 26 -0.90 -4.02 6.51
CA GLU A 26 -0.21 -3.04 5.67
C GLU A 26 -0.18 -3.48 4.22
N GLY A 27 -0.54 -2.56 3.32
CA GLY A 27 -0.64 -2.83 1.88
C GLY A 27 0.68 -3.24 1.23
N ASN A 28 1.82 -2.75 1.73
CA ASN A 28 3.14 -3.18 1.24
C ASN A 28 3.40 -4.67 1.52
N ALA A 29 3.07 -5.15 2.73
CA ALA A 29 3.15 -6.56 3.08
C ALA A 29 2.17 -7.42 2.28
N GLN A 30 0.95 -6.91 2.05
CA GLN A 30 -0.01 -7.58 1.15
C GLN A 30 0.50 -7.65 -0.27
N GLY A 31 1.10 -6.59 -0.79
CA GLY A 31 1.69 -6.56 -2.13
C GLY A 31 2.75 -7.65 -2.29
N PHE A 32 3.62 -7.81 -1.30
CA PHE A 32 4.64 -8.86 -1.30
C PHE A 32 3.99 -10.25 -1.30
N ARG A 33 3.03 -10.49 -0.40
CA ARG A 33 2.24 -11.72 -0.34
C ARG A 33 1.49 -12.01 -1.65
N ILE A 34 0.94 -11.01 -2.32
CA ILE A 34 0.26 -11.17 -3.61
C ILE A 34 1.22 -11.76 -4.64
N ILE A 35 2.41 -11.18 -4.79
CA ILE A 35 3.35 -11.59 -5.84
C ILE A 35 4.12 -12.87 -5.51
N THR A 36 4.31 -13.19 -4.22
CA THR A 36 5.06 -14.39 -3.78
C THR A 36 4.19 -15.59 -3.43
N THR A 37 2.89 -15.38 -3.19
CA THR A 37 2.02 -16.42 -2.62
C THR A 37 0.66 -16.52 -3.32
N LEU A 38 -0.05 -15.41 -3.55
CA LEU A 38 -1.45 -15.46 -4.01
C LEU A 38 -1.60 -15.55 -5.54
N GLN A 39 -0.68 -14.93 -6.27
CA GLN A 39 -0.60 -15.05 -7.73
C GLN A 39 0.18 -16.31 -8.07
N ASN A 40 -0.44 -17.17 -8.89
CA ASN A 40 0.08 -18.52 -9.19
C ASN A 40 0.26 -19.39 -7.92
N PRO A 41 -0.81 -19.65 -7.16
CA PRO A 41 -0.76 -20.25 -5.82
C PRO A 41 -0.23 -21.69 -5.80
N ASP A 42 -0.27 -22.39 -6.93
CA ASP A 42 0.24 -23.76 -7.07
C ASP A 42 1.78 -23.80 -7.20
N VAL A 43 2.43 -22.63 -7.27
CA VAL A 43 3.88 -22.50 -7.43
C VAL A 43 4.49 -21.86 -6.19
N LYS A 44 5.44 -22.56 -5.55
CA LYS A 44 6.24 -21.98 -4.46
C LYS A 44 6.96 -20.72 -4.96
N GLY A 45 6.72 -19.59 -4.29
CA GLY A 45 7.23 -18.27 -4.70
C GLY A 45 6.33 -17.52 -5.70
N GLY A 46 5.13 -18.01 -5.98
CA GLY A 46 4.08 -17.32 -6.72
C GLY A 46 4.49 -16.98 -8.15
N LEU A 47 4.62 -15.69 -8.45
CA LEU A 47 5.07 -15.22 -9.76
C LEU A 47 6.54 -15.54 -10.06
N ARG A 48 7.34 -15.95 -9.06
CA ARG A 48 8.78 -16.26 -9.20
C ARG A 48 9.57 -15.15 -9.85
N LEU A 49 9.33 -13.92 -9.42
CA LEU A 49 10.14 -12.76 -9.81
C LEU A 49 11.57 -12.90 -9.28
N THR A 50 12.51 -12.17 -9.87
CA THR A 50 13.90 -12.18 -9.41
C THR A 50 14.02 -11.63 -8.00
N TYR A 51 15.00 -12.10 -7.23
CA TYR A 51 15.26 -11.58 -5.88
C TYR A 51 15.55 -10.07 -5.90
N ALA A 52 16.22 -9.54 -6.92
CA ALA A 52 16.44 -8.10 -7.07
C ALA A 52 15.12 -7.33 -7.24
N THR A 53 14.18 -7.84 -8.03
CA THR A 53 12.84 -7.25 -8.18
C THR A 53 12.08 -7.26 -6.85
N LEU A 54 12.11 -8.39 -6.13
CA LEU A 54 11.45 -8.52 -4.83
C LEU A 54 12.08 -7.60 -3.77
N GLY A 55 13.41 -7.49 -3.75
CA GLY A 55 14.13 -6.57 -2.86
C GLY A 55 13.78 -5.11 -3.14
N ALA A 56 13.80 -4.70 -4.41
CA ALA A 56 13.43 -3.34 -4.83
C ALA A 56 11.96 -3.00 -4.50
N PHE A 57 11.06 -3.96 -4.68
CA PHE A 57 9.63 -3.82 -4.37
C PHE A 57 9.38 -3.60 -2.87
N THR A 58 10.17 -4.21 -1.98
CA THR A 58 9.94 -4.16 -0.54
C THR A 58 10.46 -2.86 0.08
N LYS A 59 9.60 -1.84 0.08
CA LYS A 59 9.82 -0.52 0.71
C LYS A 59 10.23 -0.60 2.19
N TYR A 60 9.65 -1.54 2.92
CA TYR A 60 9.83 -1.69 4.35
C TYR A 60 10.37 -3.09 4.68
N PRO A 61 11.69 -3.32 4.64
CA PRO A 61 12.31 -4.64 4.74
C PRO A 61 12.35 -5.16 6.20
N LYS A 62 11.20 -5.19 6.87
CA LYS A 62 11.05 -5.74 8.22
C LYS A 62 9.71 -6.42 8.44
N GLU A 63 9.63 -7.24 9.49
CA GLU A 63 8.39 -7.81 10.02
C GLU A 63 7.54 -6.75 10.75
N SER A 64 6.26 -7.05 10.97
CA SER A 64 5.30 -6.19 11.66
C SER A 64 5.71 -5.91 13.11
N PHE A 65 6.04 -6.97 13.84
CA PHE A 65 6.48 -6.92 15.21
C PHE A 65 7.82 -6.19 15.33
N THR A 66 8.00 -5.39 16.37
CA THR A 66 9.27 -4.73 16.65
C THR A 66 9.55 -4.81 18.15
N PRO A 67 10.51 -5.64 18.59
CA PRO A 67 10.80 -5.81 20.01
C PRO A 67 11.34 -4.51 20.61
N GLU A 68 11.23 -4.37 21.93
CA GLU A 68 11.60 -3.15 22.67
C GLU A 68 13.03 -2.68 22.34
N ARG A 69 13.99 -3.61 22.31
CA ARG A 69 15.40 -3.32 21.97
C ARG A 69 15.58 -2.66 20.59
N LEU A 70 14.64 -2.87 19.65
CA LEU A 70 14.67 -2.36 18.28
C LEU A 70 13.73 -1.17 18.05
N LEU A 71 13.08 -0.62 19.09
CA LEU A 71 12.15 0.52 18.93
C LEU A 71 12.80 1.76 18.30
N ARG A 72 14.13 1.92 18.44
CA ARG A 72 14.89 2.96 17.74
C ARG A 72 14.71 2.93 16.23
N LEU A 73 14.51 1.74 15.65
CA LEU A 73 14.29 1.59 14.20
C LEU A 73 13.02 2.30 13.75
N LYS A 74 11.95 2.33 14.56
CA LYS A 74 10.69 3.00 14.21
C LYS A 74 10.83 4.52 14.00
N LYS A 75 11.94 5.12 14.45
CA LYS A 75 12.26 6.53 14.17
C LYS A 75 12.73 6.74 12.72
N LYS A 76 13.30 5.70 12.10
CA LYS A 76 13.77 5.71 10.71
C LYS A 76 12.61 5.41 9.77
N LYS A 77 12.53 6.13 8.66
CA LYS A 77 11.42 6.04 7.70
C LYS A 77 11.27 4.64 7.10
N ALA A 78 12.41 4.00 6.78
CA ALA A 78 12.51 2.63 6.28
C ALA A 78 11.86 1.55 7.17
N TYR A 79 11.62 1.85 8.46
CA TYR A 79 11.09 0.89 9.43
C TYR A 79 9.84 1.39 10.16
N LYS A 80 9.21 2.45 9.62
CA LYS A 80 7.95 3.00 10.15
C LYS A 80 6.77 2.06 9.95
N LYS A 81 6.80 1.29 8.85
CA LYS A 81 5.83 0.25 8.46
C LYS A 81 6.58 -1.08 8.24
N PHE A 82 5.92 -2.12 7.75
CA PHE A 82 6.52 -3.42 7.45
C PHE A 82 6.12 -3.89 6.05
N GLY A 83 6.90 -4.82 5.49
CA GLY A 83 6.84 -5.16 4.07
C GLY A 83 6.58 -6.63 3.78
N PHE A 84 6.44 -7.46 4.81
CA PHE A 84 6.04 -8.86 4.68
C PHE A 84 5.38 -9.33 5.97
N PHE A 85 4.40 -10.24 5.84
CA PHE A 85 3.77 -10.89 6.97
C PHE A 85 4.64 -12.03 7.52
N GLN A 86 4.29 -12.55 8.70
CA GLN A 86 4.87 -13.77 9.24
C GLN A 86 4.75 -14.96 8.28
N ALA A 87 3.69 -15.02 7.48
CA ALA A 87 3.52 -16.03 6.44
C ALA A 87 4.56 -15.94 5.31
N GLU A 88 5.14 -14.76 5.06
CA GLU A 88 6.10 -14.50 3.97
C GLU A 88 7.54 -14.26 4.47
N LYS A 89 7.78 -14.27 5.79
CA LYS A 89 9.06 -13.84 6.36
C LYS A 89 10.26 -14.67 5.89
N GLU A 90 10.07 -15.98 5.67
CA GLU A 90 11.14 -16.85 5.16
C GLU A 90 11.45 -16.56 3.69
N ILE A 91 10.43 -16.23 2.90
CA ILE A 91 10.62 -15.83 1.49
C ILE A 91 11.43 -14.52 1.44
N PHE A 92 11.09 -13.55 2.29
CA PHE A 92 11.86 -12.31 2.34
C PHE A 92 13.29 -12.51 2.86
N LYS A 93 13.50 -13.44 3.80
CA LYS A 93 14.84 -13.83 4.24
C LYS A 93 15.69 -14.35 3.06
N GLU A 94 15.14 -15.23 2.22
CA GLU A 94 15.82 -15.70 1.00
C GLU A 94 16.16 -14.54 0.06
N VAL A 95 15.24 -13.58 -0.13
CA VAL A 95 15.48 -12.36 -0.93
C VAL A 95 16.66 -11.57 -0.38
N ALA A 96 16.65 -11.31 0.93
CA ALA A 96 17.67 -10.49 1.59
C ALA A 96 19.05 -11.14 1.54
N GLU A 97 19.13 -12.46 1.77
CA GLU A 97 20.37 -13.23 1.66
C GLU A 97 20.92 -13.21 0.22
N ALA A 98 20.06 -13.42 -0.78
CA ALA A 98 20.46 -13.42 -2.19
C ALA A 98 20.88 -12.04 -2.72
N THR A 99 20.42 -10.96 -2.09
CA THR A 99 20.71 -9.57 -2.49
C THR A 99 21.68 -8.85 -1.56
N GLY A 100 22.19 -9.52 -0.52
CA GLY A 100 23.19 -8.98 0.40
C GLY A 100 22.69 -7.84 1.29
N LEU A 101 21.42 -7.87 1.71
CA LEU A 101 20.78 -6.80 2.49
C LEU A 101 21.03 -6.90 4.01
N ASP A 102 21.97 -7.73 4.44
CA ASP A 102 22.24 -7.96 5.86
C ASP A 102 22.89 -6.74 6.52
N CYS A 103 22.12 -6.09 7.40
CA CYS A 103 22.63 -5.04 8.30
C CYS A 103 22.07 -5.16 9.73
N LYS A 104 21.55 -6.36 10.04
CA LYS A 104 20.96 -6.69 11.35
C LYS A 104 22.04 -7.12 12.34
N GLU A 105 21.78 -6.83 13.62
CA GLU A 105 22.67 -7.16 14.73
C GLU A 105 22.51 -8.61 15.23
N SER A 106 21.39 -9.27 14.91
CA SER A 106 21.05 -10.62 15.38
C SER A 106 20.39 -11.46 14.29
N SER A 107 20.72 -12.75 14.23
CA SER A 107 20.15 -13.70 13.27
C SER A 107 18.66 -13.97 13.46
N ASN A 108 18.13 -13.74 14.68
CA ASN A 108 16.74 -14.02 15.04
C ASN A 108 15.77 -12.88 14.70
N ASP A 109 16.28 -11.75 14.22
CA ASP A 109 15.49 -10.58 13.86
C ASP A 109 15.18 -10.57 12.35
N TYR A 110 13.92 -10.28 12.00
CA TYR A 110 13.46 -10.17 10.62
C TYR A 110 13.36 -8.70 10.22
N TRP A 111 14.50 -8.05 10.11
CA TRP A 111 14.65 -6.75 9.46
C TRP A 111 16.00 -6.67 8.74
N TRP A 112 16.04 -5.90 7.66
CA TRP A 112 17.19 -5.78 6.76
C TRP A 112 17.33 -4.36 6.24
N CYS A 113 18.41 -4.09 5.51
CA CYS A 113 18.58 -2.82 4.83
C CYS A 113 17.68 -2.75 3.59
N ARG A 114 17.31 -1.52 3.20
CA ARG A 114 16.56 -1.31 1.94
C ARG A 114 17.44 -1.71 0.77
N HIS A 115 16.83 -2.32 -0.24
CA HIS A 115 17.51 -2.52 -1.51
C HIS A 115 17.77 -1.15 -2.16
N PRO A 116 18.95 -0.89 -2.77
CA PRO A 116 19.27 0.42 -3.36
C PRO A 116 18.21 0.93 -4.33
N LEU A 117 17.68 0.05 -5.19
CA LEU A 117 16.64 0.44 -6.16
C LEU A 117 15.28 0.77 -5.53
N THR A 118 15.03 0.42 -4.27
CA THR A 118 13.80 0.83 -3.55
C THR A 118 13.70 2.35 -3.49
N PHE A 119 14.81 3.05 -3.30
CA PHE A 119 14.84 4.51 -3.25
C PHE A 119 14.33 5.15 -4.56
N LEU A 120 14.62 4.53 -5.71
CA LEU A 120 14.13 4.99 -7.01
C LEU A 120 12.63 4.70 -7.19
N VAL A 121 12.17 3.53 -6.73
CA VAL A 121 10.73 3.19 -6.74
C VAL A 121 9.94 4.18 -5.89
N GLU A 122 10.42 4.48 -4.68
CA GLU A 122 9.80 5.47 -3.79
C GLU A 122 9.81 6.88 -4.41
N ALA A 123 10.93 7.29 -5.00
CA ALA A 123 11.05 8.59 -5.66
C ALA A 123 10.08 8.74 -6.84
N ALA A 124 9.92 7.69 -7.66
CA ALA A 124 8.97 7.68 -8.77
C ALA A 124 7.52 7.81 -8.26
N ASP A 125 7.17 7.07 -7.22
CA ASP A 125 5.85 7.12 -6.57
C ASP A 125 5.53 8.52 -6.03
N ASP A 126 6.49 9.12 -5.31
CA ASP A 126 6.38 10.46 -4.75
C ASP A 126 6.22 11.57 -5.81
N ILE A 127 6.92 11.49 -6.96
CA ILE A 127 6.72 12.45 -8.06
C ILE A 127 5.31 12.34 -8.61
N CYS A 128 4.85 11.11 -8.89
CA CYS A 128 3.53 10.86 -9.45
C CYS A 128 2.44 11.45 -8.55
N TYR A 129 2.42 11.11 -7.26
CA TYR A 129 1.40 11.63 -6.35
C TYR A 129 1.45 13.14 -6.17
N ARG A 130 2.63 13.77 -6.13
CA ARG A 130 2.70 15.22 -5.89
C ARG A 130 2.33 16.04 -7.12
N ILE A 131 2.70 15.59 -8.32
CA ILE A 131 2.50 16.37 -9.54
C ILE A 131 1.17 16.02 -10.22
N MET A 132 0.81 14.73 -10.30
CA MET A 132 -0.44 14.32 -10.94
C MET A 132 -1.66 14.71 -10.13
N ASP A 133 -1.64 14.52 -8.80
CA ASP A 133 -2.78 14.91 -7.97
C ASP A 133 -2.99 16.42 -8.01
N LEU A 134 -1.92 17.22 -8.12
CA LEU A 134 -2.03 18.67 -8.27
C LEU A 134 -2.71 19.05 -9.60
N GLU A 135 -2.37 18.38 -10.70
CA GLU A 135 -3.07 18.56 -11.98
C GLU A 135 -4.56 18.16 -11.87
N ASP A 136 -4.85 17.02 -11.23
CA ASP A 136 -6.22 16.56 -11.04
C ASP A 136 -7.02 17.53 -10.16
N GLY A 137 -6.39 18.09 -9.12
CA GLY A 137 -6.96 19.15 -8.29
C GLY A 137 -7.36 20.38 -9.11
N PHE A 138 -6.53 20.78 -10.08
CA PHE A 138 -6.89 21.84 -11.03
C PHE A 138 -8.04 21.43 -11.95
N ARG A 139 -8.00 20.23 -12.55
CA ARG A 139 -9.05 19.73 -13.47
C ARG A 139 -10.42 19.59 -12.79
N LEU A 140 -10.42 19.28 -11.51
CA LEU A 140 -11.62 19.19 -10.67
C LEU A 140 -12.05 20.56 -10.11
N SER A 141 -11.41 21.65 -10.53
CA SER A 141 -11.67 23.03 -10.07
C SER A 141 -11.52 23.21 -8.56
N LEU A 142 -10.70 22.38 -7.91
CA LEU A 142 -10.40 22.47 -6.47
C LEU A 142 -9.28 23.49 -6.19
N ILE A 143 -8.44 23.74 -7.19
CA ILE A 143 -7.34 24.70 -7.15
C ILE A 143 -7.40 25.54 -8.43
N SER A 144 -7.18 26.85 -8.31
CA SER A 144 -7.20 27.74 -9.47
C SER A 144 -5.99 27.51 -10.39
N PHE A 145 -6.12 27.91 -11.66
CA PHE A 145 -5.01 27.90 -12.61
C PHE A 145 -3.79 28.67 -12.06
N ALA A 146 -3.99 29.89 -11.56
CA ALA A 146 -2.92 30.75 -11.06
C ALA A 146 -2.16 30.13 -9.88
N GLU A 147 -2.87 29.49 -8.95
CA GLU A 147 -2.24 28.78 -7.84
C GLU A 147 -1.44 27.56 -8.31
N THR A 148 -2.02 26.76 -9.21
CA THR A 148 -1.39 25.57 -9.76
C THR A 148 -0.12 25.93 -10.54
N GLU A 149 -0.21 26.94 -11.41
CA GLU A 149 0.93 27.48 -12.17
C GLU A 149 2.04 27.96 -11.23
N ALA A 150 1.70 28.73 -10.20
CA ALA A 150 2.67 29.26 -9.23
C ALA A 150 3.40 28.16 -8.44
N LEU A 151 2.77 27.00 -8.25
CA LEU A 151 3.37 25.84 -7.59
C LEU A 151 4.28 25.02 -8.51
N MET A 152 3.94 24.91 -9.80
CA MET A 152 4.68 24.07 -10.75
C MET A 152 5.86 24.80 -11.40
N ILE A 153 5.75 26.11 -11.65
CA ILE A 153 6.83 26.90 -12.28
C ILE A 153 8.19 26.77 -11.57
N PRO A 154 8.28 26.75 -10.22
CA PRO A 154 9.56 26.57 -9.55
C PRO A 154 10.22 25.20 -9.79
N LEU A 155 9.44 24.18 -10.14
CA LEU A 155 9.93 22.83 -10.42
C LEU A 155 10.50 22.68 -11.84
N VAL A 156 10.33 23.69 -12.69
CA VAL A 156 10.72 23.63 -14.10
C VAL A 156 11.93 24.51 -14.36
N ASN A 157 12.87 24.00 -15.14
CA ASN A 157 13.95 24.78 -15.72
C ASN A 157 13.36 25.81 -16.70
N LYS A 158 13.32 27.08 -16.27
CA LYS A 158 12.68 28.18 -17.01
C LYS A 158 13.24 28.41 -18.42
N LYS A 159 14.46 27.93 -18.71
CA LYS A 159 15.06 28.00 -20.05
C LYS A 159 14.30 27.14 -21.08
N ASP A 160 13.47 26.20 -20.63
CA ASP A 160 12.79 25.21 -21.46
C ASP A 160 11.30 25.47 -21.71
N LEU A 161 10.76 26.64 -21.33
CA LEU A 161 9.34 26.99 -21.49
C LEU A 161 8.96 27.50 -22.90
N LYS A 162 9.48 26.86 -23.95
CA LYS A 162 9.17 27.25 -25.34
C LYS A 162 7.68 26.98 -25.66
N GLY A 163 7.01 28.00 -26.20
CA GLY A 163 5.61 27.90 -26.61
C GLY A 163 4.59 27.90 -25.46
N TYR A 164 5.03 28.12 -24.21
CA TYR A 164 4.14 28.10 -23.03
C TYR A 164 3.01 29.14 -23.12
N LYS A 165 3.33 30.37 -23.55
CA LYS A 165 2.38 31.49 -23.55
C LYS A 165 1.18 31.30 -24.49
N GLY A 166 1.34 30.53 -25.58
CA GLY A 166 0.31 30.34 -26.60
C GLY A 166 -0.71 29.25 -26.32
N ARG A 167 -0.58 28.57 -25.16
CA ARG A 167 -1.43 27.44 -24.74
C ARG A 167 -2.63 27.92 -23.92
N ASP A 168 -3.70 27.15 -23.94
CA ASP A 168 -4.79 27.32 -22.95
C ASP A 168 -4.37 26.85 -21.55
N GLU A 169 -5.19 27.09 -20.53
CA GLU A 169 -4.87 26.75 -19.14
C GLU A 169 -4.63 25.25 -18.93
N ASN A 170 -5.44 24.39 -19.53
CA ASN A 170 -5.28 22.94 -19.41
C ASN A 170 -3.98 22.47 -20.08
N GLU A 171 -3.72 22.96 -21.28
CA GLU A 171 -2.49 22.68 -22.01
C GLU A 171 -1.25 23.20 -21.27
N LYS A 172 -1.35 24.37 -20.62
CA LYS A 172 -0.27 24.93 -19.79
C LYS A 172 0.05 24.04 -18.60
N ILE A 173 -0.95 23.62 -17.84
CA ILE A 173 -0.73 22.73 -16.69
C ILE A 173 -0.18 21.36 -17.16
N GLY A 174 -0.75 20.78 -18.22
CA GLY A 174 -0.24 19.52 -18.79
C GLY A 174 1.20 19.63 -19.29
N TYR A 175 1.57 20.78 -19.86
CA TYR A 175 2.95 21.07 -20.28
C TYR A 175 3.90 21.24 -19.10
N LEU A 176 3.49 22.00 -18.07
CA LEU A 176 4.27 22.17 -16.84
C LEU A 176 4.47 20.85 -16.12
N ARG A 177 3.46 19.96 -16.08
CA ARG A 177 3.60 18.60 -15.55
C ARG A 177 4.71 17.85 -16.27
N ALA A 178 4.66 17.79 -17.60
CA ALA A 178 5.65 17.03 -18.37
C ALA A 178 7.07 17.54 -18.11
N LYS A 179 7.24 18.87 -18.02
CA LYS A 179 8.53 19.48 -17.72
C LYS A 179 8.97 19.26 -16.27
N ALA A 180 8.09 19.46 -15.30
CA ALA A 180 8.39 19.24 -13.89
C ALA A 180 8.79 17.79 -13.62
N ILE A 181 8.06 16.81 -14.17
CA ILE A 181 8.43 15.39 -14.05
C ILE A 181 9.80 15.15 -14.65
N SER A 182 10.08 15.65 -15.86
CA SER A 182 11.37 15.48 -16.52
C SER A 182 12.53 16.05 -15.68
N ASP A 183 12.37 17.26 -15.15
CA ASP A 183 13.43 17.94 -14.39
C ASP A 183 13.63 17.26 -13.03
N LEU A 184 12.55 16.88 -12.35
CA LEU A 184 12.60 16.15 -11.08
C LEU A 184 13.23 14.77 -11.22
N VAL A 185 12.96 14.05 -12.31
CA VAL A 185 13.58 12.74 -12.58
C VAL A 185 15.10 12.88 -12.71
N ASN A 186 15.59 13.88 -13.43
CA ASN A 186 17.03 14.14 -13.54
C ASN A 186 17.63 14.52 -12.19
N GLU A 187 16.98 15.43 -11.45
CA GLU A 187 17.42 15.87 -10.12
C GLU A 187 17.51 14.70 -9.12
N LEU A 188 16.54 13.79 -9.15
CA LEU A 188 16.54 12.58 -8.33
C LEU A 188 17.59 11.57 -8.76
N ALA A 189 17.84 11.42 -10.07
CA ALA A 189 18.89 10.54 -10.58
C ALA A 189 20.28 11.04 -10.16
N ASP A 190 20.54 12.35 -10.29
CA ASP A 190 21.78 12.96 -9.85
C ASP A 190 21.98 12.76 -8.34
N THR A 191 20.95 13.05 -7.54
CA THR A 191 20.98 12.87 -6.08
C THR A 191 21.19 11.40 -5.68
N PHE A 192 20.59 10.45 -6.40
CA PHE A 192 20.79 9.02 -6.16
C PHE A 192 22.26 8.61 -6.39
N MET A 193 22.90 9.15 -7.42
CA MET A 193 24.32 8.90 -7.69
C MET A 193 25.24 9.59 -6.67
N GLU A 194 24.91 10.81 -6.26
CA GLU A 194 25.65 11.52 -5.19
C GLU A 194 25.61 10.76 -3.86
N GLU A 195 24.47 10.14 -3.55
CA GLU A 195 24.25 9.37 -2.31
C GLU A 195 24.60 7.87 -2.42
N GLU A 196 25.17 7.41 -3.55
CA GLU A 196 25.45 5.99 -3.83
C GLU A 196 26.18 5.31 -2.66
N ASN A 197 27.26 5.92 -2.15
CA ASN A 197 28.03 5.37 -1.04
C ASN A 197 27.20 5.23 0.25
N ASN A 198 26.32 6.19 0.53
CA ASN A 198 25.46 6.14 1.71
C ASN A 198 24.34 5.10 1.56
N ILE A 199 23.81 4.96 0.35
CA ILE A 199 22.79 3.96 0.01
C ILE A 199 23.37 2.55 0.14
N LEU A 200 24.51 2.28 -0.50
CA LEU A 200 25.19 0.98 -0.43
C LEU A 200 25.65 0.63 0.97
N ALA A 201 26.02 1.63 1.79
CA ALA A 201 26.36 1.42 3.19
C ALA A 201 25.14 1.32 4.13
N GLY A 202 23.90 1.43 3.62
CA GLY A 202 22.67 1.41 4.43
C GLY A 202 22.51 2.60 5.38
N LYS A 203 23.20 3.72 5.10
CA LYS A 203 23.23 4.92 5.94
C LYS A 203 22.19 5.98 5.56
N LEU A 204 21.63 5.93 4.36
CA LEU A 204 20.61 6.87 3.93
C LEU A 204 19.25 6.55 4.59
N GLU A 205 18.90 7.34 5.62
CA GLU A 205 17.67 7.15 6.41
C GLU A 205 16.44 7.85 5.82
N ASP A 206 16.67 8.91 5.06
CA ASP A 206 15.63 9.73 4.43
C ASP A 206 15.21 9.17 3.05
N ASP A 207 14.20 9.78 2.44
CA ASP A 207 13.79 9.48 1.07
C ASP A 207 14.44 10.50 0.12
N LEU A 208 14.82 10.06 -1.08
CA LEU A 208 15.50 10.91 -2.06
C LEU A 208 14.77 12.26 -2.28
N ILE A 209 13.44 12.22 -2.41
CA ILE A 209 12.65 13.43 -2.67
C ILE A 209 12.69 14.48 -1.54
N THR A 210 13.18 14.12 -0.36
CA THR A 210 13.33 15.04 0.78
C THR A 210 14.67 15.75 0.81
N ILE A 211 15.66 15.27 0.05
CA ILE A 211 17.02 15.80 0.02
C ILE A 211 17.38 16.46 -1.32
N ILE A 212 16.52 16.34 -2.35
CA ILE A 212 16.70 17.10 -3.60
C ILE A 212 16.52 18.62 -3.38
N PRO A 213 17.20 19.48 -4.18
CA PRO A 213 17.01 20.92 -4.15
C PRO A 213 15.55 21.40 -4.11
N ASN A 214 14.64 20.76 -4.85
CA ASN A 214 13.21 21.09 -4.93
C ASN A 214 12.34 20.54 -3.78
N ALA A 215 12.93 19.89 -2.76
CA ALA A 215 12.19 19.26 -1.67
C ALA A 215 11.21 20.22 -0.96
N LYS A 216 11.62 21.49 -0.75
CA LYS A 216 10.75 22.51 -0.11
C LYS A 216 9.51 22.84 -0.95
N THR A 217 9.67 22.96 -2.27
CA THR A 217 8.56 23.22 -3.19
C THR A 217 7.57 22.05 -3.18
N LEU A 218 8.08 20.83 -3.28
CA LEU A 218 7.27 19.62 -3.27
C LEU A 218 6.54 19.41 -1.94
N LYS A 219 7.17 19.78 -0.82
CA LYS A 219 6.52 19.79 0.49
C LYS A 219 5.34 20.76 0.51
N LYS A 220 5.51 21.98 -0.01
CA LYS A 220 4.43 22.96 -0.13
C LYS A 220 3.27 22.46 -1.00
N ILE A 221 3.58 21.79 -2.12
CA ILE A 221 2.55 21.15 -2.96
C ILE A 221 1.78 20.11 -2.15
N THR A 222 2.48 19.25 -1.42
CA THR A 222 1.86 18.21 -0.58
C THR A 222 0.93 18.82 0.47
N GLU A 223 1.34 19.90 1.14
CA GLU A 223 0.53 20.60 2.15
C GLU A 223 -0.77 21.15 1.55
N ILE A 224 -0.69 21.75 0.35
CA ILE A 224 -1.86 22.28 -0.37
C ILE A 224 -2.76 21.15 -0.86
N SER A 225 -2.20 20.06 -1.40
CA SER A 225 -2.98 18.90 -1.84
C SER A 225 -3.76 18.27 -0.67
N ILE A 226 -3.15 18.17 0.51
CA ILE A 226 -3.86 17.70 1.72
C ILE A 226 -5.02 18.62 2.08
N ASP A 227 -4.81 19.92 2.05
CA ASP A 227 -5.83 20.89 2.45
C ASP A 227 -6.99 20.98 1.44
N LYS A 228 -6.67 21.07 0.15
CA LYS A 228 -7.65 21.40 -0.90
C LYS A 228 -8.17 20.22 -1.71
N ILE A 229 -7.43 19.10 -1.76
CA ILE A 229 -7.77 17.95 -2.62
C ILE A 229 -8.27 16.79 -1.77
N TYR A 230 -7.45 16.31 -0.84
CA TYR A 230 -7.75 15.08 -0.08
C TYR A 230 -8.81 15.28 1.02
N ARG A 231 -9.02 16.51 1.49
CA ARG A 231 -10.04 16.85 2.50
C ARG A 231 -11.38 17.29 1.93
N THR A 232 -11.56 17.14 0.62
CA THR A 232 -12.86 17.41 0.00
C THR A 232 -13.94 16.49 0.56
N ARG A 233 -15.16 17.00 0.67
CA ARG A 233 -16.29 16.27 1.25
C ARG A 233 -16.54 14.93 0.57
N SER A 234 -16.41 14.87 -0.76
CA SER A 234 -16.60 13.65 -1.55
C SER A 234 -15.55 12.57 -1.24
N VAL A 235 -14.32 12.96 -0.90
CA VAL A 235 -13.28 12.02 -0.46
C VAL A 235 -13.62 11.47 0.93
N VAL A 236 -13.97 12.34 1.87
CA VAL A 236 -14.32 11.93 3.25
C VAL A 236 -15.55 11.01 3.27
N GLU A 237 -16.59 11.31 2.49
CA GLU A 237 -17.79 10.47 2.40
C GLU A 237 -17.46 9.06 1.87
N ARG A 238 -16.52 8.95 0.91
CA ARG A 238 -16.04 7.66 0.39
C ARG A 238 -15.25 6.89 1.44
N GLU A 239 -14.38 7.56 2.20
CA GLU A 239 -13.61 6.92 3.28
C GLU A 239 -14.53 6.33 4.36
N VAL A 240 -15.54 7.10 4.81
CA VAL A 240 -16.52 6.64 5.81
C VAL A 240 -17.29 5.41 5.31
N ALA A 241 -17.77 5.44 4.06
CA ALA A 241 -18.42 4.28 3.46
C ALA A 241 -17.48 3.07 3.37
N GLY A 242 -16.21 3.30 3.05
CA GLY A 242 -15.17 2.27 3.01
C GLY A 242 -14.99 1.56 4.34
N TYR A 243 -14.96 2.29 5.48
CA TYR A 243 -14.85 1.69 6.80
C TYR A 243 -15.99 0.71 7.11
N GLU A 244 -17.24 1.09 6.83
CA GLU A 244 -18.41 0.24 7.05
C GLU A 244 -18.44 -0.98 6.13
N VAL A 245 -18.12 -0.78 4.86
CA VAL A 245 -18.10 -1.85 3.86
C VAL A 245 -17.03 -2.89 4.22
N LEU A 246 -15.78 -2.46 4.45
CA LEU A 246 -14.68 -3.37 4.76
C LEU A 246 -14.87 -4.07 6.10
N GLY A 247 -15.25 -3.34 7.14
CA GLY A 247 -15.52 -3.91 8.46
C GLY A 247 -16.63 -4.97 8.41
N GLY A 248 -17.74 -4.65 7.74
CA GLY A 248 -18.85 -5.58 7.62
C GLY A 248 -18.58 -6.80 6.73
N LEU A 249 -17.79 -6.66 5.67
CA LEU A 249 -17.34 -7.81 4.85
C LEU A 249 -16.42 -8.73 5.65
N LEU A 250 -15.41 -8.17 6.32
CA LEU A 250 -14.49 -8.94 7.17
C LEU A 250 -15.25 -9.72 8.25
N ASP A 251 -16.10 -9.05 9.02
CA ASP A 251 -16.88 -9.69 10.08
C ASP A 251 -17.77 -10.83 9.53
N THR A 252 -18.43 -10.59 8.40
CA THR A 252 -19.31 -11.61 7.77
C THR A 252 -18.52 -12.84 7.34
N PHE A 253 -17.42 -12.66 6.62
CA PHE A 253 -16.67 -13.78 6.06
C PHE A 253 -15.82 -14.50 7.10
N ILE A 254 -15.22 -13.79 8.06
CA ILE A 254 -14.46 -14.43 9.15
C ILE A 254 -15.37 -15.33 9.99
N HIS A 255 -16.55 -14.83 10.35
CA HIS A 255 -17.49 -15.60 11.15
C HIS A 255 -17.98 -16.85 10.40
N ALA A 256 -18.42 -16.68 9.14
CA ALA A 256 -18.89 -17.80 8.34
C ALA A 256 -17.79 -18.86 8.15
N TYR A 257 -16.57 -18.44 7.82
CA TYR A 257 -15.44 -19.35 7.59
C TYR A 257 -15.05 -20.13 8.85
N ASN A 258 -15.02 -19.50 10.03
CA ASN A 258 -14.71 -20.18 11.28
C ASN A 258 -15.84 -21.15 11.71
N GLU A 259 -17.12 -20.82 11.54
CA GLU A 259 -18.21 -21.79 11.78
C GLU A 259 -18.07 -23.04 10.90
N SER A 260 -17.67 -22.86 9.64
CA SER A 260 -17.43 -23.99 8.74
C SER A 260 -16.24 -24.84 9.15
N TYR A 261 -15.16 -24.21 9.62
CA TYR A 261 -14.00 -24.93 10.12
C TYR A 261 -14.35 -25.77 11.36
N GLU A 262 -15.14 -25.21 12.27
CA GLU A 262 -15.57 -25.85 13.52
C GLU A 262 -16.70 -26.89 13.32
N GLY A 263 -17.30 -26.96 12.11
CA GLY A 263 -18.27 -27.98 11.74
C GLY A 263 -19.72 -27.70 12.16
N HIS A 264 -20.05 -26.47 12.57
CA HIS A 264 -21.41 -26.08 13.01
C HIS A 264 -22.04 -25.00 12.12
N LEU A 265 -21.73 -25.05 10.82
CA LEU A 265 -22.14 -24.06 9.83
C LEU A 265 -23.66 -23.84 9.76
N SER A 266 -24.11 -22.65 10.14
CA SER A 266 -25.51 -22.26 10.08
C SER A 266 -26.04 -22.20 8.63
N PRO A 267 -27.37 -22.36 8.40
CA PRO A 267 -27.94 -22.26 7.04
C PRO A 267 -27.62 -20.93 6.35
N LYS A 268 -27.57 -19.83 7.11
CA LYS A 268 -27.16 -18.51 6.63
C LYS A 268 -25.69 -18.49 6.23
N ASN A 269 -24.79 -18.95 7.08
CA ASN A 269 -23.36 -18.90 6.77
C ASN A 269 -22.96 -19.89 5.67
N ARG A 270 -23.74 -20.94 5.45
CA ARG A 270 -23.62 -21.82 4.29
C ARG A 270 -23.79 -21.07 2.97
N THR A 271 -24.74 -20.14 2.87
CA THR A 271 -24.90 -19.35 1.64
C THR A 271 -23.79 -18.31 1.49
N ILE A 272 -23.32 -17.71 2.59
CA ILE A 272 -22.20 -16.76 2.61
C ILE A 272 -20.90 -17.41 2.12
N ILE A 273 -20.58 -18.61 2.60
CA ILE A 273 -19.37 -19.33 2.18
C ILE A 273 -19.33 -19.59 0.68
N ASN A 274 -20.48 -19.83 0.06
CA ASN A 274 -20.55 -20.03 -1.39
C ASN A 274 -20.17 -18.78 -2.19
N LEU A 275 -20.07 -17.60 -1.56
CA LEU A 275 -19.57 -16.37 -2.17
C LEU A 275 -18.05 -16.26 -2.11
N LEU A 276 -17.37 -17.10 -1.31
CA LEU A 276 -15.92 -17.15 -1.27
C LEU A 276 -15.36 -17.92 -2.49
N PRO A 277 -14.19 -17.52 -3.01
CA PRO A 277 -13.47 -18.29 -4.03
C PRO A 277 -13.22 -19.73 -3.56
N LYS A 278 -13.43 -20.70 -4.46
CA LYS A 278 -13.24 -22.14 -4.14
C LYS A 278 -11.88 -22.44 -3.53
N ARG A 279 -10.81 -21.79 -4.00
CA ARG A 279 -9.45 -21.94 -3.46
C ARG A 279 -9.34 -21.69 -1.95
N ILE A 280 -10.19 -20.83 -1.40
CA ILE A 280 -10.23 -20.56 0.05
C ILE A 280 -11.05 -21.65 0.75
N THR A 281 -12.16 -22.09 0.16
CA THR A 281 -13.09 -23.02 0.82
C THR A 281 -12.70 -24.49 0.69
N THR A 282 -11.83 -24.86 -0.26
CA THR A 282 -11.35 -26.24 -0.44
C THR A 282 -10.23 -26.62 0.52
N ALA A 283 -9.48 -25.65 1.04
CA ALA A 283 -8.37 -25.91 1.94
C ALA A 283 -8.86 -25.92 3.39
N LYS A 284 -8.70 -27.04 4.10
CA LYS A 284 -8.87 -27.04 5.55
C LYS A 284 -7.60 -26.48 6.19
N ILE A 285 -7.69 -25.23 6.65
CA ILE A 285 -6.58 -24.50 7.27
C ILE A 285 -6.75 -24.53 8.79
N ASP A 286 -5.92 -25.32 9.48
CA ASP A 286 -6.03 -25.49 10.95
C ASP A 286 -5.48 -24.28 11.72
N ASP A 287 -4.47 -23.58 11.19
CA ASP A 287 -3.91 -22.36 11.79
C ASP A 287 -4.90 -21.19 11.66
N LEU A 288 -5.41 -20.70 12.79
CA LEU A 288 -6.35 -19.58 12.86
C LEU A 288 -5.80 -18.31 12.21
N TYR A 289 -4.51 -17.99 12.41
CA TYR A 289 -3.92 -16.81 11.79
C TYR A 289 -3.97 -16.91 10.27
N VAL A 290 -3.64 -18.08 9.70
CA VAL A 290 -3.69 -18.29 8.25
C VAL A 290 -5.14 -18.23 7.74
N ARG A 291 -6.12 -18.73 8.51
CA ARG A 291 -7.55 -18.55 8.18
C ARG A 291 -7.93 -17.08 8.10
N LEU A 292 -7.62 -16.29 9.13
CA LEU A 292 -7.93 -14.86 9.17
C LEU A 292 -7.23 -14.09 8.04
N LEU A 293 -5.97 -14.43 7.77
CA LEU A 293 -5.19 -13.86 6.67
C LEU A 293 -5.82 -14.20 5.32
N SER A 294 -6.31 -15.43 5.10
CA SER A 294 -6.97 -15.82 3.85
C SER A 294 -8.27 -15.04 3.56
N ILE A 295 -9.04 -14.71 4.59
CA ILE A 295 -10.21 -13.84 4.44
C ILE A 295 -9.79 -12.39 4.17
N THR A 296 -8.72 -11.94 4.82
CA THR A 296 -8.13 -10.63 4.57
C THR A 296 -7.58 -10.53 3.13
N ASP A 297 -6.98 -11.60 2.60
CA ASP A 297 -6.54 -11.72 1.22
C ASP A 297 -7.71 -11.56 0.24
N PHE A 298 -8.85 -12.18 0.55
CA PHE A 298 -10.05 -12.05 -0.27
C PHE A 298 -10.63 -10.63 -0.26
N VAL A 299 -10.77 -10.03 0.93
CA VAL A 299 -11.36 -8.69 1.06
C VAL A 299 -10.45 -7.61 0.47
N SER A 300 -9.14 -7.70 0.72
CA SER A 300 -8.17 -6.74 0.16
C SER A 300 -7.96 -6.88 -1.35
N GLY A 301 -8.22 -8.06 -1.92
CA GLY A 301 -8.15 -8.30 -3.35
C GLY A 301 -9.37 -7.80 -4.15
N MET A 302 -10.37 -7.20 -3.49
CA MET A 302 -11.54 -6.64 -4.16
C MET A 302 -11.27 -5.26 -4.74
N THR A 303 -11.91 -4.93 -5.85
CA THR A 303 -12.06 -3.52 -6.26
C THR A 303 -13.14 -2.84 -5.40
N ASP A 304 -13.06 -1.51 -5.26
CA ASP A 304 -14.05 -0.72 -4.51
C ASP A 304 -15.50 -1.01 -4.95
N SER A 305 -15.73 -1.02 -6.26
CA SER A 305 -17.07 -1.26 -6.83
C SER A 305 -17.57 -2.66 -6.52
N PHE A 306 -16.68 -3.67 -6.54
CA PHE A 306 -17.03 -5.03 -6.17
C PHE A 306 -17.32 -5.16 -4.68
N ALA A 307 -16.48 -4.59 -3.81
CA ALA A 307 -16.66 -4.63 -2.36
C ALA A 307 -18.00 -3.98 -1.95
N VAL A 308 -18.30 -2.79 -2.47
CA VAL A 308 -19.58 -2.10 -2.22
C VAL A 308 -20.76 -2.92 -2.75
N SER A 309 -20.66 -3.46 -3.98
CA SER A 309 -21.72 -4.30 -4.56
C SER A 309 -21.99 -5.55 -3.73
N LEU A 310 -20.93 -6.25 -3.32
CA LEU A 310 -21.00 -7.46 -2.53
C LEU A 310 -21.59 -7.18 -1.13
N PHE A 311 -21.13 -6.12 -0.47
CA PHE A 311 -21.65 -5.71 0.82
C PHE A 311 -23.15 -5.38 0.76
N ARG A 312 -23.58 -4.62 -0.25
CA ARG A 312 -25.01 -4.30 -0.46
C ARG A 312 -25.85 -5.57 -0.70
N LYS A 313 -25.34 -6.54 -1.44
CA LYS A 313 -26.02 -7.85 -1.65
C LYS A 313 -26.15 -8.63 -0.34
N ILE A 314 -25.06 -8.73 0.44
CA ILE A 314 -25.05 -9.43 1.73
C ILE A 314 -26.01 -8.79 2.72
N LYS A 315 -26.10 -7.45 2.73
CA LYS A 315 -27.01 -6.70 3.61
C LYS A 315 -28.45 -6.61 3.08
N GLY A 316 -28.76 -7.21 1.92
CA GLY A 316 -30.10 -7.17 1.32
C GLY A 316 -30.50 -5.79 0.77
N ILE A 317 -29.56 -4.87 0.60
CA ILE A 317 -29.78 -3.52 0.06
C ILE A 317 -29.96 -3.56 -1.48
N SER A 318 -29.40 -4.57 -2.14
CA SER A 318 -29.52 -4.75 -3.60
C SER A 318 -29.55 -6.23 -3.95
N LEU A 319 -30.42 -6.63 -4.89
CA LEU A 319 -30.47 -8.00 -5.42
C LEU A 319 -29.73 -8.12 -6.77
N PRO A 320 -29.21 -9.31 -7.13
CA PRO A 320 -28.61 -9.54 -8.45
C PRO A 320 -29.65 -9.34 -9.55
N GLY A 321 -29.33 -8.54 -10.58
CA GLY A 321 -30.16 -8.41 -11.77
C GLY A 321 -31.44 -7.59 -11.62
N GLY A 322 -31.57 -6.76 -10.57
CA GLY A 322 -32.74 -5.92 -10.34
C GLY A 322 -32.96 -4.87 -11.43
N ARG A 323 -33.68 -5.24 -12.50
CA ARG A 323 -34.65 -4.33 -13.10
C ARG A 323 -35.75 -4.13 -12.06
N VAL A 324 -35.96 -2.89 -11.67
CA VAL A 324 -37.13 -2.51 -10.88
C VAL A 324 -38.35 -2.72 -11.79
N THR A 325 -39.18 -3.68 -11.45
CA THR A 325 -40.59 -3.78 -11.83
C THR A 325 -41.32 -3.85 -10.50
N GLU A 326 -42.26 -2.99 -10.13
CA GLU A 326 -43.08 -1.99 -10.85
C GLU A 326 -42.84 -0.56 -10.40
#